data_AF-A0A0K6GIP4-F1
#
_entry.id   AF-A0A0K6GIP4-F1
#
_cell.length_a   1.000
_cell.length_b   1.000
_cell.length_c   1.000
_cell.angle_alpha   90.00
_cell.angle_beta   90.00
_cell.angle_gamma   90.00
#
_symmetry.space_group_name_H-M   'P 1'
#
loop_
_entity.id
_entity.type
_entity.pdbx_description
1 polymer ?
#
loop_
_entity_poly.entity_id
_entity_poly.type
_entity_poly.pdbx_seq_one_letter_code
_entity_poly.pdbx_strand_id
1 'polypeptide(L)'
;MAEPIPEEKFTLLVVMEGENPYRKAFLINVPPQYKFGQVEDIIQEVYYRKRQISIYDLELYRGNVPREQVANIQLSDEAFLLADQQIASEWPSKSDVREGLVHIIVRAKYTHRTTTPPSPETEFDQFIASFKSAQLTFVQSASKLTSSSAAQPRKFRAQQTGPDYINIGRPAQKSWLPIVLYHPVFGRFLRRLRSNDPIDPDIYAYTRDHFIVSQELYEEDITRSNSKATSRDKVTRESLHRLLGDALQKIRVNGVEADGVITGPDASCLVIMEMKNEIGLGSSDPSIQAAESYMRYWSDDLVARWRDWCCCPSILIGIAGPWMCILGGIFLDRPAVQPLTDFVWVGDDPARPSGLDYVARMFDSLSQARNELDEYYEHNQPPSSGEDTGRPFPYLTRYTDSTGQVVKFAYRKALCPGNPEKAIFLAETDKDSKRIIVKFVQNYNAHAHELLAEKGLAPQLLYDGTKYPEEQPGPEHTMIVMEFIQGENYELFSKHSRLPRSAFDDIKAAVDLLHSHDYVFGDLRPPNVMVLQDSNGKPTGKAMLIDFDWCGKHGEGRYPLRMNLTLGFHSDVRYGDVMYKQHDIHMIKKLDAR
;
A
#
# COMPACT_ATOMS: atom_id res chain seq x y z
N MET A 1 -4.99 16.19 31.65
CA MET A 1 -5.29 15.00 30.82
C MET A 1 -5.80 13.95 31.77
N ALA A 2 -7.08 13.61 31.69
CA ALA A 2 -7.64 12.51 32.46
C ALA A 2 -7.14 11.20 31.84
N GLU A 3 -6.72 10.25 32.67
CA GLU A 3 -6.42 8.89 32.24
C GLU A 3 -7.64 8.31 31.49
N PRO A 4 -7.44 7.50 30.43
CA PRO A 4 -8.55 6.82 29.78
C PRO A 4 -9.25 5.93 30.80
N ILE A 5 -10.56 6.11 30.93
CA ILE A 5 -11.41 5.27 31.78
C ILE A 5 -11.27 3.83 31.27
N PRO A 6 -10.87 2.85 32.11
CA PRO A 6 -10.77 1.46 31.69
C PRO A 6 -12.12 0.99 31.14
N GLU A 7 -12.15 0.47 29.92
CA GLU A 7 -13.34 -0.18 29.38
C GLU A 7 -13.74 -1.32 30.32
N GLU A 8 -14.97 -1.28 30.82
CA GLU A 8 -15.52 -2.30 31.70
C GLU A 8 -15.60 -3.64 30.94
N LYS A 9 -15.03 -4.71 31.50
CA LYS A 9 -15.08 -6.06 30.91
C LYS A 9 -15.76 -7.02 31.87
N PHE A 10 -16.59 -7.89 31.31
CA PHE A 10 -17.18 -9.01 32.02
C PHE A 10 -16.29 -10.24 31.91
N THR A 11 -16.14 -10.94 33.02
CA THR A 11 -15.44 -12.22 33.06
C THR A 11 -16.49 -13.32 33.13
N LEU A 12 -16.74 -13.98 32.00
CA LEU A 12 -17.77 -15.01 31.88
C LEU A 12 -17.13 -16.40 31.95
N LEU A 13 -17.74 -17.29 32.74
CA LEU A 13 -17.36 -18.70 32.83
C LEU A 13 -18.15 -19.52 31.81
N VAL A 14 -17.43 -20.20 30.93
CA VAL A 14 -17.97 -20.94 29.80
C VAL A 14 -17.65 -22.43 29.94
N VAL A 15 -18.58 -23.29 29.54
CA VAL A 15 -18.36 -24.74 29.45
C VAL A 15 -19.00 -25.31 28.18
N MET A 16 -18.36 -26.30 27.56
CA MET A 16 -18.98 -27.04 26.47
C MET A 16 -20.01 -28.04 27.01
N GLU A 17 -21.11 -28.24 26.30
CA GLU A 17 -22.11 -29.25 26.60
C GLU A 17 -21.46 -30.65 26.68
N GLY A 18 -21.82 -31.41 27.71
CA GLY A 18 -21.25 -32.74 27.98
C GLY A 18 -19.85 -32.73 28.61
N GLU A 19 -19.20 -31.58 28.77
CA GLU A 19 -17.92 -31.48 29.45
C GLU A 19 -18.04 -31.25 30.96
N ASN A 20 -17.10 -31.81 31.74
CA ASN A 20 -17.11 -31.66 33.20
C ASN A 20 -16.81 -30.20 33.61
N PRO A 21 -17.75 -29.47 34.24
CA PRO A 21 -17.61 -28.04 34.52
C PRO A 21 -16.54 -27.72 35.59
N TYR A 22 -16.11 -28.68 36.40
CA TYR A 22 -15.04 -28.49 37.38
C TYR A 22 -13.63 -28.60 36.77
N ARG A 23 -13.49 -29.35 35.67
CA ARG A 23 -12.20 -29.58 35.00
C ARG A 23 -12.05 -28.85 33.68
N LYS A 24 -13.17 -28.60 33.02
CA LYS A 24 -13.17 -28.18 31.61
C LYS A 24 -13.69 -26.77 31.33
N ALA A 25 -14.38 -26.15 32.28
CA ALA A 25 -14.81 -24.77 32.13
C ALA A 25 -13.61 -23.80 31.99
N PHE A 26 -13.82 -22.71 31.27
CA PHE A 26 -12.81 -21.69 31.00
C PHE A 26 -13.41 -20.29 31.06
N LEU A 27 -12.56 -19.30 31.31
CA LEU A 27 -12.96 -17.90 31.43
C LEU A 27 -12.70 -17.18 30.11
N ILE A 28 -13.63 -16.31 29.73
CA ILE A 28 -13.47 -15.32 28.67
C ILE A 28 -13.65 -13.92 29.27
N ASN A 29 -12.96 -12.93 28.71
CA ASN A 29 -13.09 -11.53 29.10
C ASN A 29 -13.63 -10.74 27.93
N VAL A 30 -14.83 -10.19 28.08
CA VAL A 30 -15.61 -9.64 26.97
C VAL A 30 -16.21 -8.27 27.36
N PRO A 31 -16.14 -7.25 26.50
CA PRO A 31 -16.83 -5.98 26.75
C PRO A 31 -18.36 -6.15 26.69
N PRO A 32 -19.14 -5.45 27.52
CA PRO A 32 -20.61 -5.56 27.56
C PRO A 32 -21.30 -5.24 26.24
N GLN A 33 -20.69 -4.40 25.40
CA GLN A 33 -21.21 -3.99 24.09
C GLN A 33 -21.01 -5.03 22.97
N TYR A 34 -20.23 -6.10 23.22
CA TYR A 34 -20.02 -7.15 22.23
C TYR A 34 -21.31 -7.92 21.97
N LYS A 35 -21.49 -8.37 20.73
CA LYS A 35 -22.58 -9.27 20.36
C LYS A 35 -22.18 -10.74 20.55
N PHE A 36 -23.15 -11.63 20.78
CA PHE A 36 -22.83 -13.06 20.99
C PHE A 36 -22.14 -13.73 19.80
N GLY A 37 -22.36 -13.28 18.56
CA GLY A 37 -21.57 -13.76 17.41
C GLY A 37 -20.07 -13.46 17.54
N GLN A 38 -19.70 -12.33 18.15
CA GLN A 38 -18.29 -12.01 18.45
C GLN A 38 -17.77 -12.82 19.65
N VAL A 39 -18.66 -13.26 20.54
CA VAL A 39 -18.31 -14.13 21.67
C VAL A 39 -17.99 -15.55 21.18
N GLU A 40 -18.64 -16.02 20.11
CA GLU A 40 -18.34 -17.31 19.48
C GLU A 40 -16.87 -17.38 19.02
N ASP A 41 -16.37 -16.36 18.33
CA ASP A 41 -14.97 -16.29 17.87
C ASP A 41 -13.98 -16.39 19.04
N ILE A 42 -14.27 -15.67 20.14
CA ILE A 42 -13.45 -15.68 21.35
C ILE A 42 -13.49 -17.07 22.01
N ILE A 43 -14.66 -17.70 22.06
CA ILE A 43 -14.83 -19.05 22.59
C ILE A 43 -14.02 -20.05 21.76
N GLN A 44 -14.08 -19.98 20.42
CA GLN A 44 -13.30 -20.82 19.52
C GLN A 44 -11.79 -20.66 19.77
N GLU A 45 -11.30 -19.42 19.82
CA GLU A 45 -9.88 -19.12 20.03
C GLU A 45 -9.38 -19.63 21.38
N VAL A 46 -10.11 -19.32 22.47
CA VAL A 46 -9.72 -19.73 23.83
C VAL A 46 -9.81 -21.24 24.00
N TYR A 47 -10.83 -21.87 23.43
CA TYR A 47 -11.00 -23.32 23.47
C TYR A 47 -9.89 -24.04 22.71
N TYR A 48 -9.56 -23.59 21.49
CA TYR A 48 -8.44 -24.11 20.72
C TYR A 48 -7.12 -23.97 21.48
N ARG A 49 -6.82 -22.78 22.03
CA ARG A 49 -5.58 -22.54 22.81
C ARG A 49 -5.45 -23.51 23.99
N LYS A 50 -6.55 -23.79 24.69
CA LYS A 50 -6.55 -24.65 25.89
C LYS A 50 -6.61 -26.15 25.57
N ARG A 51 -7.24 -26.54 24.48
CA ARG A 51 -7.61 -27.94 24.20
C ARG A 51 -7.00 -28.51 22.93
N GLN A 52 -6.46 -27.67 22.06
CA GLN A 52 -5.96 -28.03 20.73
C GLN A 52 -7.04 -28.77 19.91
N ILE A 53 -8.29 -28.33 20.07
CA ILE A 53 -9.48 -28.84 19.38
C ILE A 53 -10.17 -27.63 18.78
N SER A 54 -10.36 -27.64 17.46
CA SER A 54 -11.19 -26.64 16.79
C SER A 54 -12.66 -27.04 16.92
N ILE A 55 -13.49 -26.07 17.28
CA ILE A 55 -14.95 -26.20 17.43
C ILE A 55 -15.62 -25.26 16.43
N TYR A 56 -16.65 -25.74 15.74
CA TYR A 56 -17.38 -24.97 14.72
C TYR A 56 -18.89 -25.11 14.93
N ASP A 57 -19.65 -24.19 14.33
CA ASP A 57 -21.11 -24.07 14.44
C ASP A 57 -21.56 -24.09 15.90
N LEU A 58 -21.21 -23.01 16.61
CA LEU A 58 -21.48 -22.88 18.03
C LEU A 58 -22.92 -22.42 18.26
N GLU A 59 -23.60 -23.08 19.17
CA GLU A 59 -24.88 -22.67 19.74
C GLU A 59 -24.62 -22.26 21.19
N LEU A 60 -24.88 -20.99 21.51
CA LEU A 60 -24.65 -20.43 22.84
C LEU A 60 -25.94 -20.40 23.65
N TYR A 61 -25.88 -20.90 24.88
CA TYR A 61 -27.01 -20.91 25.80
C TYR A 61 -26.67 -20.22 27.12
N ARG A 62 -27.63 -19.46 27.65
CA ARG A 62 -27.58 -18.86 28.98
C ARG A 62 -27.51 -19.97 30.03
N GLY A 63 -26.38 -20.05 30.72
CA GLY A 63 -26.18 -20.97 31.84
C GLY A 63 -26.75 -20.40 33.14
N ASN A 64 -26.14 -19.33 33.65
CA ASN A 64 -26.40 -18.71 34.97
C ASN A 64 -26.74 -19.71 36.10
N VAL A 65 -25.99 -20.81 36.18
CA VAL A 65 -26.23 -21.94 37.11
C VAL A 65 -24.97 -22.37 37.85
N PRO A 66 -25.10 -22.97 39.05
CA PRO A 66 -23.97 -23.59 39.74
C PRO A 66 -23.38 -24.76 38.94
N ARG A 67 -22.07 -25.00 39.10
CA ARG A 67 -21.35 -26.07 38.36
C ARG A 67 -21.97 -27.45 38.56
N GLU A 68 -22.50 -27.75 39.75
CA GLU A 68 -23.16 -29.03 40.06
C GLU A 68 -24.47 -29.26 39.27
N GLN A 69 -25.09 -28.19 38.75
CA GLN A 69 -26.37 -28.29 38.04
C GLN A 69 -26.20 -28.43 36.53
N VAL A 70 -25.06 -28.06 35.96
CA VAL A 70 -24.80 -28.05 34.51
C VAL A 70 -25.11 -29.38 33.84
N ALA A 71 -24.77 -30.51 34.47
CA ALA A 71 -24.97 -31.84 33.91
C ALA A 71 -26.44 -32.25 33.77
N ASN A 72 -27.36 -31.57 34.47
CA ASN A 72 -28.79 -31.88 34.50
C ASN A 72 -29.64 -30.84 33.74
N ILE A 73 -29.01 -29.89 33.04
CA ILE A 73 -29.71 -28.84 32.31
C ILE A 73 -30.20 -29.38 30.97
N GLN A 74 -31.48 -29.17 30.68
CA GLN A 74 -32.02 -29.29 29.34
C GLN A 74 -31.94 -27.92 28.67
N LEU A 75 -31.16 -27.83 27.59
CA LEU A 75 -31.03 -26.60 26.80
C LEU A 75 -32.31 -26.40 25.97
N SER A 76 -33.09 -25.38 26.30
CA SER A 76 -34.30 -24.98 25.58
C SER A 76 -34.05 -23.73 24.73
N ASP A 77 -34.95 -23.48 23.78
CA ASP A 77 -34.88 -22.30 22.90
C ASP A 77 -35.01 -20.98 23.69
N GLU A 78 -35.64 -20.98 24.87
CA GLU A 78 -35.73 -19.78 25.72
C GLU A 78 -34.40 -19.36 26.35
N ALA A 79 -33.45 -20.30 26.45
CA ALA A 79 -32.11 -20.03 26.96
C ALA A 79 -31.11 -19.72 25.84
N PHE A 80 -31.54 -19.76 24.57
CA PHE A 80 -30.66 -19.52 23.43
C PHE A 80 -30.23 -18.05 23.34
N LEU A 81 -28.94 -17.82 23.15
CA LEU A 81 -28.34 -16.49 23.03
C LEU A 81 -28.18 -16.15 21.54
N LEU A 82 -28.94 -15.17 21.05
CA LEU A 82 -28.93 -14.81 19.63
C LEU A 82 -27.64 -14.05 19.27
N ALA A 83 -27.05 -14.40 18.14
CA ALA A 83 -25.76 -13.86 17.70
C ALA A 83 -25.72 -12.32 17.58
N ASP A 84 -26.86 -11.67 17.35
CA ASP A 84 -26.98 -10.21 17.20
C ASP A 84 -27.25 -9.46 18.52
N GLN A 85 -27.55 -10.18 19.61
CA GLN A 85 -27.78 -9.62 20.93
C GLN A 85 -26.46 -9.25 21.62
N GLN A 86 -26.46 -8.11 22.31
CA GLN A 86 -25.32 -7.68 23.12
C GLN A 86 -25.26 -8.43 24.44
N ILE A 87 -24.06 -8.65 24.97
CA ILE A 87 -23.85 -9.28 26.27
C ILE A 87 -24.59 -8.51 27.39
N ALA A 88 -24.65 -7.18 27.27
CA ALA A 88 -25.39 -6.32 28.21
C ALA A 88 -26.90 -6.59 28.28
N SER A 89 -27.51 -7.25 27.28
CA SER A 89 -28.93 -7.64 27.38
C SER A 89 -29.16 -8.74 28.41
N GLU A 90 -28.13 -9.55 28.65
CA GLU A 90 -28.14 -10.71 29.54
C GLU A 90 -27.58 -10.36 30.92
N TRP A 91 -26.53 -9.56 30.94
CA TRP A 91 -25.89 -9.05 32.14
C TRP A 91 -25.74 -7.52 32.03
N PRO A 92 -26.74 -6.73 32.46
CA PRO A 92 -26.73 -5.27 32.29
C PRO A 92 -25.56 -4.56 33.00
N SER A 93 -25.00 -5.16 34.05
CA SER A 93 -23.86 -4.64 34.80
C SER A 93 -22.93 -5.76 35.27
N LYS A 94 -21.70 -5.41 35.66
CA LYS A 94 -20.75 -6.38 36.22
C LYS A 94 -21.24 -7.06 37.50
N SER A 95 -22.09 -6.39 38.28
CA SER A 95 -22.73 -6.99 39.47
C SER A 95 -23.70 -8.13 39.14
N ASP A 96 -24.20 -8.21 37.91
CA ASP A 96 -25.11 -9.27 37.46
C ASP A 96 -24.34 -10.56 37.09
N VAL A 97 -23.03 -10.44 36.84
CA VAL A 97 -22.12 -11.57 36.57
C VAL A 97 -21.71 -12.21 37.89
N ARG A 98 -22.49 -13.17 38.37
CA ARG A 98 -22.26 -13.82 39.66
C ARG A 98 -21.06 -14.78 39.61
N GLU A 99 -20.04 -14.46 40.41
CA GLU A 99 -18.89 -15.34 40.61
C GLU A 99 -19.33 -16.73 41.09
N GLY A 100 -18.74 -17.78 40.49
CA GLY A 100 -19.02 -19.17 40.82
C GLY A 100 -20.08 -19.86 39.96
N LEU A 101 -20.88 -19.10 39.20
CA LEU A 101 -21.82 -19.67 38.21
C LEU A 101 -21.14 -19.93 36.86
N VAL A 102 -21.65 -20.92 36.14
CA VAL A 102 -21.40 -21.08 34.70
C VAL A 102 -22.36 -20.15 33.98
N HIS A 103 -21.81 -19.23 33.20
CA HIS A 103 -22.55 -18.15 32.55
C HIS A 103 -23.06 -18.56 31.17
N ILE A 104 -22.22 -19.28 30.40
CA ILE A 104 -22.54 -19.73 29.04
C ILE A 104 -22.28 -21.24 28.93
N ILE A 105 -23.23 -21.96 28.36
CA ILE A 105 -23.09 -23.36 27.94
C ILE A 105 -23.05 -23.38 26.42
N VAL A 106 -22.05 -24.05 25.85
CA VAL A 106 -21.78 -24.05 24.40
C VAL A 106 -22.02 -25.44 23.83
N ARG A 107 -22.88 -25.55 22.83
CA ARG A 107 -23.02 -26.76 22.02
C ARG A 107 -22.27 -26.52 20.70
N ALA A 108 -21.39 -27.44 20.31
CA ALA A 108 -20.68 -27.37 19.02
C ALA A 108 -21.11 -28.55 18.15
N LYS A 109 -21.44 -28.32 16.87
CA LYS A 109 -21.85 -29.40 15.96
C LYS A 109 -20.66 -30.19 15.42
N TYR A 110 -19.50 -29.56 15.30
CA TYR A 110 -18.29 -30.21 14.77
C TYR A 110 -17.10 -30.01 15.71
N THR A 111 -16.35 -31.09 15.96
CA THR A 111 -15.08 -31.04 16.68
C THR A 111 -13.99 -31.71 15.85
N HIS A 112 -12.89 -30.99 15.59
CA HIS A 112 -11.75 -31.54 14.88
C HIS A 112 -10.52 -31.53 15.78
N ARG A 113 -9.91 -32.71 15.95
CA ARG A 113 -8.73 -32.89 16.81
C ARG A 113 -7.49 -32.92 15.92
N THR A 114 -6.79 -31.81 15.82
CA THR A 114 -5.51 -31.73 15.10
C THR A 114 -4.42 -32.47 15.89
N THR A 115 -3.93 -33.58 15.35
CA THR A 115 -2.79 -34.35 15.89
C THR A 115 -1.42 -33.79 15.44
N THR A 116 -1.43 -32.73 14.65
CA THR A 116 -0.22 -32.05 14.18
C THR A 116 -0.15 -30.68 14.86
N PRO A 117 0.94 -30.36 15.59
CA PRO A 117 1.13 -28.98 16.02
C PRO A 117 1.10 -28.08 14.77
N PRO A 118 0.47 -26.89 14.84
CA PRO A 118 0.59 -25.94 13.75
C PRO A 118 2.08 -25.74 13.46
N SER A 119 2.47 -25.92 12.20
CA SER A 119 3.81 -25.57 11.74
C SER A 119 4.11 -24.14 12.20
N PRO A 120 5.33 -23.85 12.68
CA PRO A 120 5.68 -22.49 13.07
C PRO A 120 5.35 -21.53 11.91
N GLU A 121 4.60 -20.47 12.21
CA GLU A 121 4.23 -19.45 11.22
C GLU A 121 5.46 -19.00 10.47
N THR A 122 5.38 -18.98 9.14
CA THR A 122 6.50 -18.51 8.32
C THR A 122 6.68 -17.01 8.51
N GLU A 123 7.87 -16.49 8.18
CA GLU A 123 8.11 -15.02 8.17
C GLU A 123 7.09 -14.29 7.29
N PHE A 124 6.63 -14.94 6.21
CA PHE A 124 5.58 -14.42 5.33
C PHE A 124 4.23 -14.35 6.05
N ASP A 125 3.82 -15.41 6.75
CA ASP A 125 2.55 -15.43 7.49
C ASP A 125 2.51 -14.34 8.57
N GLN A 126 3.63 -14.16 9.29
CA GLN A 126 3.79 -13.09 10.28
C GLN A 126 3.70 -11.70 9.65
N PHE A 127 4.32 -11.50 8.48
CA PHE A 127 4.22 -10.25 7.74
C PHE A 127 2.77 -9.96 7.33
N ILE A 128 2.07 -10.94 6.77
CA ILE A 128 0.67 -10.78 6.35
C ILE A 128 -0.22 -10.47 7.55
N ALA A 129 -0.05 -11.17 8.68
CA ALA A 129 -0.77 -10.91 9.91
C ALA A 129 -0.51 -9.48 10.43
N SER A 130 0.76 -9.04 10.43
CA SER A 130 1.14 -7.69 10.85
C SER A 130 0.55 -6.61 9.93
N PHE A 131 0.59 -6.83 8.62
CA PHE A 131 0.01 -5.93 7.62
C PHE A 131 -1.50 -5.74 7.84
N LYS A 132 -2.24 -6.85 8.03
CA LYS A 132 -3.69 -6.81 8.31
C LYS A 132 -3.99 -6.10 9.62
N SER A 133 -3.23 -6.41 10.68
CA SER A 133 -3.38 -5.75 11.98
C SER A 133 -3.14 -4.25 11.88
N ALA A 134 -2.13 -3.82 11.11
CA ALA A 134 -1.86 -2.40 10.85
C ALA A 134 -3.00 -1.73 10.07
N GLN A 135 -3.55 -2.39 9.05
CA GLN A 135 -4.71 -1.89 8.29
C GLN A 135 -5.94 -1.70 9.17
N LEU A 136 -6.27 -2.71 9.97
CA LEU A 136 -7.40 -2.65 10.89
C LEU A 136 -7.22 -1.53 11.92
N THR A 137 -6.02 -1.43 12.49
CA THR A 137 -5.68 -0.35 13.44
C THR A 137 -5.83 1.02 12.79
N PHE A 138 -5.38 1.17 11.54
CA PHE A 138 -5.53 2.42 10.79
C PHE A 138 -7.00 2.80 10.64
N VAL A 139 -7.84 1.87 10.14
CA VAL A 139 -9.27 2.09 9.93
C VAL A 139 -9.97 2.50 11.24
N GLN A 140 -9.65 1.84 12.35
CA GLN A 140 -10.19 2.17 13.67
C GLN A 140 -9.72 3.53 14.19
N SER A 141 -8.51 3.96 13.80
CA SER A 141 -7.93 5.25 14.19
C SER A 141 -8.34 6.43 13.30
N ALA A 142 -8.97 6.17 12.15
CA ALA A 142 -9.26 7.17 11.14
C ALA A 142 -10.05 8.35 11.73
N SER A 143 -9.61 9.57 11.42
CA SER A 143 -10.13 10.82 11.99
C SER A 143 -11.65 10.95 11.85
N LYS A 144 -12.34 11.24 12.97
CA LYS A 144 -13.78 11.57 13.00
C LYS A 144 -14.09 12.98 12.45
N LEU A 145 -13.07 13.78 12.11
CA LEU A 145 -13.27 15.07 11.46
C LEU A 145 -13.82 14.88 10.05
N THR A 146 -14.55 15.87 9.52
CA THR A 146 -14.91 15.91 8.09
C THR A 146 -13.65 16.04 7.23
N SER A 147 -13.69 15.59 5.97
CA SER A 147 -12.54 15.70 5.05
C SER A 147 -12.04 17.13 4.90
N SER A 148 -12.96 18.09 4.75
CA SER A 148 -12.65 19.52 4.68
C SER A 148 -11.97 20.03 5.95
N SER A 149 -12.42 19.58 7.12
CA SER A 149 -11.82 19.95 8.40
C SER A 149 -10.44 19.32 8.58
N ALA A 150 -10.26 18.03 8.27
CA ALA A 150 -8.97 17.35 8.38
C ALA A 150 -7.92 17.94 7.43
N ALA A 151 -8.34 18.32 6.21
CA ALA A 151 -7.49 18.98 5.23
C ALA A 151 -7.07 20.41 5.58
N GLN A 152 -7.59 21.01 6.66
CA GLN A 152 -7.11 22.31 7.14
C GLN A 152 -5.63 22.20 7.57
N PRO A 153 -4.73 23.12 7.17
CA PRO A 153 -3.29 22.95 7.34
C PRO A 153 -2.84 22.58 8.77
N ARG A 154 -3.43 23.20 9.79
CA ARG A 154 -3.11 22.91 11.20
C ARG A 154 -3.55 21.51 11.63
N LYS A 155 -4.72 21.05 11.19
CA LYS A 155 -5.29 19.75 11.54
C LYS A 155 -4.59 18.63 10.77
N PHE A 156 -4.38 18.82 9.47
CA PHE A 156 -3.61 17.91 8.63
C PHE A 156 -2.19 17.72 9.18
N ARG A 157 -1.51 18.81 9.58
CA ARG A 157 -0.19 18.71 10.22
C ARG A 157 -0.22 17.88 11.50
N ALA A 158 -1.26 18.00 12.33
CA ALA A 158 -1.41 17.21 13.54
C ALA A 158 -1.66 15.73 13.22
N GLN A 159 -2.56 15.43 12.28
CA GLN A 159 -2.84 14.08 11.78
C GLN A 159 -1.57 13.39 11.24
N GLN A 160 -0.72 14.12 10.50
CA GLN A 160 0.53 13.56 9.97
C GLN A 160 1.54 13.14 11.06
N THR A 161 1.32 13.54 12.32
CA THR A 161 2.09 13.06 13.49
C THR A 161 1.37 11.95 14.26
N GLY A 162 0.08 11.74 14.00
CA GLY A 162 -0.77 10.75 14.65
C GLY A 162 -0.73 9.37 13.98
N PRO A 163 -1.51 8.41 14.48
CA PRO A 163 -1.60 7.06 13.93
C PRO A 163 -2.31 6.99 12.56
N ASP A 164 -3.19 7.96 12.28
CA ASP A 164 -4.06 8.10 11.10
C ASP A 164 -3.44 8.94 9.97
N TYR A 165 -2.10 9.01 9.91
CA TYR A 165 -1.40 9.72 8.85
C TYR A 165 -1.57 9.04 7.48
N ILE A 166 -1.69 9.87 6.44
CA ILE A 166 -1.74 9.45 5.02
C ILE A 166 -0.36 9.56 4.39
N ASN A 167 0.05 8.56 3.60
CA ASN A 167 1.26 8.62 2.80
C ASN A 167 1.05 9.49 1.54
N ILE A 168 1.19 10.81 1.67
CA ILE A 168 1.03 11.79 0.57
C ILE A 168 2.30 12.63 0.30
N GLY A 169 3.42 12.25 0.90
CA GLY A 169 4.70 12.96 0.77
C GLY A 169 4.74 14.34 1.44
N ARG A 170 3.76 14.65 2.31
CA ARG A 170 3.69 15.91 3.05
C ARG A 170 3.49 15.64 4.56
N PRO A 171 4.55 15.73 5.39
CA PRO A 171 5.93 16.09 5.05
C PRO A 171 6.65 15.00 4.23
N ALA A 172 7.81 15.32 3.66
CA ALA A 172 8.53 14.45 2.70
C ALA A 172 8.76 13.01 3.20
N GLN A 173 8.90 12.82 4.52
CA GLN A 173 9.08 11.51 5.15
C GLN A 173 7.82 10.63 5.12
N LYS A 174 6.66 11.20 4.76
CA LYS A 174 5.38 10.50 4.61
C LYS A 174 5.15 10.11 3.15
N SER A 175 6.22 9.76 2.46
CA SER A 175 6.17 9.19 1.11
C SER A 175 6.11 7.67 1.22
N TRP A 176 5.47 7.04 0.23
CA TRP A 176 5.45 5.60 0.09
C TRP A 176 6.03 5.20 -1.27
N LEU A 177 6.15 3.90 -1.51
CA LEU A 177 6.49 3.34 -2.82
C LEU A 177 5.54 3.88 -3.90
N PRO A 178 6.01 4.05 -5.16
CA PRO A 178 5.20 4.56 -6.26
C PRO A 178 3.93 3.76 -6.48
N ILE A 179 2.77 4.43 -6.58
CA ILE A 179 1.47 3.76 -6.76
C ILE A 179 1.37 3.00 -8.08
N VAL A 180 2.15 3.41 -9.08
CA VAL A 180 2.30 2.70 -10.37
C VAL A 180 2.76 1.25 -10.21
N LEU A 181 3.44 0.91 -9.10
CA LEU A 181 3.85 -0.46 -8.81
C LEU A 181 2.69 -1.36 -8.37
N TYR A 182 1.59 -0.78 -7.87
CA TYR A 182 0.50 -1.51 -7.24
C TYR A 182 -0.74 -1.68 -8.13
N HIS A 183 -0.96 -0.77 -9.07
CA HIS A 183 -2.04 -0.93 -10.05
C HIS A 183 -1.66 -0.38 -11.43
N PRO A 184 -1.92 -1.13 -12.53
CA PRO A 184 -1.51 -0.72 -13.88
C PRO A 184 -2.19 0.55 -14.39
N VAL A 185 -3.37 0.92 -13.86
CA VAL A 185 -4.11 2.12 -14.28
C VAL A 185 -3.26 3.37 -14.23
N PHE A 186 -2.43 3.53 -13.19
CA PHE A 186 -1.62 4.72 -12.99
C PHE A 186 -0.48 4.81 -14.00
N GLY A 187 0.18 3.68 -14.28
CA GLY A 187 1.20 3.59 -15.32
C GLY A 187 0.64 3.88 -16.71
N ARG A 188 -0.52 3.29 -17.03
CA ARG A 188 -1.21 3.52 -18.31
C ARG A 188 -1.68 4.96 -18.47
N PHE A 189 -2.23 5.58 -17.41
CA PHE A 189 -2.56 7.00 -17.39
C PHE A 189 -1.34 7.87 -17.75
N LEU A 190 -0.21 7.66 -17.06
CA LEU A 190 1.00 8.45 -17.29
C LEU A 190 1.60 8.24 -18.70
N ARG A 191 1.51 7.02 -19.26
CA ARG A 191 1.92 6.76 -20.65
C ARG A 191 1.05 7.51 -21.64
N ARG A 192 -0.28 7.41 -21.52
CA ARG A 192 -1.23 8.12 -22.39
C ARG A 192 -1.03 9.62 -22.33
N LEU A 193 -0.81 10.17 -21.14
CA LEU A 193 -0.55 11.61 -20.96
C LEU A 193 0.73 12.07 -21.67
N ARG A 194 1.75 11.19 -21.79
CA ARG A 194 3.02 11.46 -22.50
C ARG A 194 2.98 11.07 -23.98
N SER A 195 1.92 10.39 -24.42
CA SER A 195 1.80 9.92 -25.80
C SER A 195 1.45 11.07 -26.74
N ASN A 196 1.84 10.91 -28.01
CA ASN A 196 1.40 11.77 -29.11
C ASN A 196 0.32 11.11 -29.97
N ASP A 197 -0.25 10.00 -29.51
CA ASP A 197 -1.33 9.31 -30.22
C ASP A 197 -2.54 10.24 -30.38
N PRO A 198 -3.28 10.13 -31.50
CA PRO A 198 -4.48 10.93 -31.70
C PRO A 198 -5.55 10.56 -30.67
N ILE A 199 -6.20 11.57 -30.08
CA ILE A 199 -7.39 11.42 -29.25
C ILE A 199 -8.64 11.82 -30.03
N ASP A 200 -9.82 11.45 -29.55
CA ASP A 200 -11.09 11.76 -30.19
C ASP A 200 -11.28 13.30 -30.33
N PRO A 201 -11.55 13.82 -31.55
CA PRO A 201 -11.85 15.23 -31.79
C PRO A 201 -12.91 15.85 -30.86
N ASP A 202 -13.90 15.07 -30.43
CA ASP A 202 -14.97 15.55 -29.55
C ASP A 202 -14.41 15.93 -28.17
N ILE A 203 -13.35 15.27 -27.70
CA ILE A 203 -12.69 15.61 -26.43
C ILE A 203 -12.10 17.02 -26.48
N TYR A 204 -11.54 17.45 -27.62
CA TYR A 204 -11.08 18.83 -27.78
C TYR A 204 -12.24 19.82 -27.66
N ALA A 205 -13.39 19.53 -28.27
CA ALA A 205 -14.57 20.39 -28.17
C ALA A 205 -15.08 20.48 -26.72
N TYR A 206 -15.23 19.34 -26.04
CA TYR A 206 -15.65 19.31 -24.64
C TYR A 206 -14.65 19.98 -23.70
N THR A 207 -13.35 19.90 -24.01
CA THR A 207 -12.31 20.58 -23.24
C THR A 207 -12.43 22.09 -23.36
N ARG A 208 -12.68 22.61 -24.57
CA ARG A 208 -12.91 24.05 -24.79
C ARG A 208 -14.19 24.53 -24.10
N ASP A 209 -15.26 23.74 -24.12
CA ASP A 209 -16.47 24.05 -23.36
C ASP A 209 -16.17 24.13 -21.85
N HIS A 210 -15.35 23.20 -21.35
CA HIS A 210 -14.97 23.17 -19.93
C HIS A 210 -14.04 24.33 -19.55
N PHE A 211 -13.20 24.86 -20.45
CA PHE A 211 -12.40 26.06 -20.19
C PHE A 211 -13.26 27.25 -19.79
N ILE A 212 -14.39 27.46 -20.48
CA ILE A 212 -15.34 28.53 -20.15
C ILE A 212 -15.87 28.36 -18.72
N VAL A 213 -16.25 27.14 -18.34
CA VAL A 213 -16.73 26.83 -16.99
C VAL A 213 -15.63 27.01 -15.95
N SER A 214 -14.41 26.57 -16.25
CA SER A 214 -13.29 26.59 -15.30
C SER A 214 -12.76 28.01 -15.03
N GLN A 215 -12.81 28.89 -16.03
CA GLN A 215 -12.33 30.28 -15.95
C GLN A 215 -13.37 31.29 -15.45
N GLU A 216 -14.64 30.89 -15.33
CA GLU A 216 -15.70 31.76 -14.85
C GLU A 216 -15.48 32.13 -13.36
N LEU A 217 -15.82 33.37 -13.00
CA LEU A 217 -15.69 33.86 -11.63
C LEU A 217 -17.01 33.63 -10.89
N TYR A 218 -16.96 32.74 -9.90
CA TYR A 218 -18.13 32.37 -9.13
C TYR A 218 -18.15 33.10 -7.78
N GLU A 219 -19.25 33.77 -7.47
CA GLU A 219 -19.49 34.31 -6.13
C GLU A 219 -19.71 33.16 -5.14
N GLU A 220 -19.21 33.29 -3.91
CA GLU A 220 -19.59 32.37 -2.82
C GLU A 220 -21.10 32.54 -2.58
N ASP A 221 -21.85 31.43 -2.54
CA ASP A 221 -23.29 31.43 -2.26
C ASP A 221 -23.55 32.00 -0.84
N ILE A 222 -23.59 33.33 -0.71
CA ILE A 222 -24.05 34.03 0.49
C ILE A 222 -25.57 33.90 0.49
N THR A 223 -26.05 32.76 0.99
CA THR A 223 -27.41 32.53 1.51
C THR A 223 -28.58 32.95 0.61
N ARG A 224 -29.28 31.96 0.01
CA ARG A 224 -30.70 31.98 -0.40
C ARG A 224 -31.36 33.38 -0.49
N SER A 225 -31.35 34.02 -1.67
CA SER A 225 -32.56 34.65 -2.21
C SER A 225 -32.43 34.99 -3.71
N ASN A 226 -33.28 34.35 -4.52
CA ASN A 226 -33.86 34.87 -5.76
C ASN A 226 -32.97 35.33 -6.95
N SER A 227 -31.69 34.99 -7.05
CA SER A 227 -30.96 35.13 -8.32
C SER A 227 -30.81 33.77 -9.03
N LYS A 228 -30.97 33.76 -10.35
CA LYS A 228 -30.63 32.63 -11.25
C LYS A 228 -29.10 32.45 -11.34
N ALA A 229 -28.38 32.50 -10.21
CA ALA A 229 -26.96 32.23 -10.19
C ALA A 229 -26.78 30.72 -10.41
N THR A 230 -26.06 30.36 -11.48
CA THR A 230 -25.73 28.97 -11.76
C THR A 230 -24.66 28.53 -10.76
N SER A 231 -25.01 27.63 -9.84
CA SER A 231 -24.06 27.11 -8.86
C SER A 231 -22.86 26.46 -9.56
N ARG A 232 -21.65 26.94 -9.27
CA ARG A 232 -20.37 26.43 -9.80
C ARG A 232 -20.31 24.91 -9.80
N ASP A 233 -20.69 24.32 -8.68
CA ASP A 233 -20.70 22.87 -8.48
C ASP A 233 -21.44 22.13 -9.59
N LYS A 234 -22.64 22.62 -9.94
CA LYS A 234 -23.50 21.99 -10.93
C LYS A 234 -22.87 22.07 -12.32
N VAL A 235 -22.43 23.25 -12.75
CA VAL A 235 -21.84 23.42 -14.10
C VAL A 235 -20.49 22.73 -14.26
N THR A 236 -19.66 22.72 -13.22
CA THR A 236 -18.40 21.96 -13.23
C THR A 236 -18.68 20.48 -13.38
N ARG A 237 -19.63 19.91 -12.61
CA ARG A 237 -19.99 18.49 -12.72
C ARG A 237 -20.62 18.14 -14.06
N GLU A 238 -21.49 18.98 -14.60
CA GLU A 238 -22.12 18.76 -15.92
C GLU A 238 -21.11 18.84 -17.08
N SER A 239 -20.14 19.76 -17.01
CA SER A 239 -19.07 19.83 -18.02
C SER A 239 -18.09 18.67 -17.90
N LEU A 240 -17.67 18.30 -16.68
CA LEU A 240 -16.81 17.14 -16.45
C LEU A 240 -17.51 15.82 -16.78
N HIS A 241 -18.83 15.70 -16.64
CA HIS A 241 -19.56 14.49 -17.02
C HIS A 241 -19.28 14.07 -18.47
N ARG A 242 -19.26 15.05 -19.40
CA ARG A 242 -18.95 14.81 -20.82
C ARG A 242 -17.51 14.36 -21.05
N LEU A 243 -16.58 14.87 -20.25
CA LEU A 243 -15.14 14.57 -20.36
C LEU A 243 -14.77 13.24 -19.68
N LEU A 244 -15.40 12.92 -18.56
CA LEU A 244 -15.15 11.70 -17.80
C LEU A 244 -15.93 10.51 -18.36
N GLY A 245 -17.07 10.76 -19.01
CA GLY A 245 -17.96 9.73 -19.54
C GLY A 245 -18.89 9.12 -18.48
N ASP A 246 -18.96 9.68 -17.28
CA ASP A 246 -19.91 9.31 -16.22
C ASP A 246 -20.18 10.50 -15.28
N ALA A 247 -21.31 10.49 -14.57
CA ALA A 247 -21.77 11.60 -13.76
C ALA A 247 -21.06 11.60 -12.40
N LEU A 248 -20.36 12.68 -12.09
CA LEU A 248 -19.92 12.97 -10.74
C LEU A 248 -21.15 13.20 -9.87
N GLN A 249 -21.38 12.36 -8.87
CA GLN A 249 -22.51 12.45 -7.95
C GLN A 249 -22.09 13.03 -6.60
N LYS A 250 -22.93 13.86 -6.00
CA LYS A 250 -22.78 14.25 -4.59
C LYS A 250 -23.41 13.17 -3.73
N ILE A 251 -22.61 12.19 -3.35
CA ILE A 251 -23.04 11.11 -2.48
C ILE A 251 -22.45 11.37 -1.09
N ARG A 252 -23.31 11.29 -0.08
CA ARG A 252 -22.85 11.26 1.31
C ARG A 252 -22.71 9.80 1.74
N VAL A 253 -21.48 9.31 1.84
CA VAL A 253 -21.17 7.95 2.33
C VAL A 253 -20.58 8.07 3.73
N ASN A 254 -21.29 7.55 4.73
CA ASN A 254 -20.91 7.56 6.17
C ASN A 254 -20.27 8.87 6.68
N GLY A 255 -20.89 10.00 6.32
CA GLY A 255 -20.47 11.33 6.79
C GLY A 255 -19.38 12.00 5.94
N VAL A 256 -18.88 11.34 4.89
CA VAL A 256 -18.06 11.93 3.84
C VAL A 256 -18.98 12.51 2.78
N GLU A 257 -18.87 13.81 2.52
CA GLU A 257 -19.57 14.49 1.42
C GLU A 257 -18.50 15.14 0.55
N ALA A 258 -18.02 14.38 -0.43
CA ALA A 258 -17.13 14.91 -1.46
C ALA A 258 -17.96 15.73 -2.47
N ASP A 259 -17.31 16.70 -3.11
CA ASP A 259 -17.97 17.55 -4.13
C ASP A 259 -18.40 16.74 -5.36
N GLY A 260 -17.75 15.62 -5.65
CA GLY A 260 -18.20 14.64 -6.63
C GLY A 260 -17.57 13.27 -6.46
N VAL A 261 -18.34 12.20 -6.71
CA VAL A 261 -17.89 10.81 -6.67
C VAL A 261 -18.42 10.08 -7.90
N ILE A 262 -17.60 9.23 -8.51
CA ILE A 262 -18.03 8.19 -9.45
C ILE A 262 -17.77 6.84 -8.79
N THR A 263 -18.82 6.02 -8.70
CA THR A 263 -18.76 4.68 -8.10
C THR A 263 -19.00 3.61 -9.15
N GLY A 264 -18.24 2.53 -9.10
CA GLY A 264 -18.46 1.33 -9.90
C GLY A 264 -19.38 0.33 -9.20
N PRO A 265 -19.34 -0.94 -9.62
CA PRO A 265 -20.09 -2.02 -8.98
C PRO A 265 -19.82 -2.10 -7.48
N ASP A 266 -20.85 -2.49 -6.73
CA ASP A 266 -20.71 -2.77 -5.30
C ASP A 266 -20.15 -1.60 -4.46
N ALA A 267 -20.44 -0.37 -4.91
CA ALA A 267 -19.95 0.88 -4.32
C ALA A 267 -18.41 1.00 -4.28
N SER A 268 -17.70 0.35 -5.22
CA SER A 268 -16.28 0.60 -5.44
C SER A 268 -16.04 2.07 -5.86
N CYS A 269 -15.02 2.73 -5.30
CA CYS A 269 -14.75 4.13 -5.61
C CYS A 269 -13.83 4.24 -6.82
N LEU A 270 -14.32 4.81 -7.93
CA LEU A 270 -13.51 5.03 -9.13
C LEU A 270 -12.85 6.41 -9.11
N VAL A 271 -13.65 7.46 -8.84
CA VAL A 271 -13.20 8.85 -8.88
C VAL A 271 -13.74 9.62 -7.67
N ILE A 272 -12.90 10.44 -7.03
CA ILE A 272 -13.29 11.43 -6.02
C ILE A 272 -12.83 12.81 -6.46
N MET A 273 -13.71 13.79 -6.39
CA MET A 273 -13.44 15.18 -6.70
C MET A 273 -13.72 16.08 -5.49
N GLU A 274 -12.80 17.00 -5.22
CA GLU A 274 -12.97 18.07 -4.25
C GLU A 274 -12.59 19.41 -4.90
N MET A 275 -13.39 20.45 -4.64
CA MET A 275 -13.28 21.74 -5.30
C MET A 275 -13.24 22.91 -4.32
N LYS A 276 -12.55 23.98 -4.73
CA LYS A 276 -12.55 25.30 -4.10
C LYS A 276 -12.75 26.37 -5.17
N ASN A 277 -13.33 27.50 -4.76
CA ASN A 277 -13.60 28.59 -5.69
C ASN A 277 -12.33 29.19 -6.29
N GLU A 278 -11.27 29.34 -5.50
CA GLU A 278 -9.96 29.80 -5.99
C GLU A 278 -8.86 29.25 -5.10
N ILE A 279 -7.60 29.38 -5.55
CA ILE A 279 -6.44 29.15 -4.68
C ILE A 279 -6.51 30.12 -3.49
N GLY A 280 -6.52 29.57 -2.28
CA GLY A 280 -6.60 30.35 -1.04
C GLY A 280 -8.02 30.70 -0.60
N LEU A 281 -9.06 30.36 -1.38
CA LEU A 281 -10.45 30.43 -0.94
C LEU A 281 -10.91 29.09 -0.34
N GLY A 282 -11.79 29.16 0.66
CA GLY A 282 -12.17 28.03 1.51
C GLY A 282 -11.18 27.78 2.66
N SER A 283 -11.40 26.71 3.43
CA SER A 283 -10.58 26.40 4.62
C SER A 283 -9.53 25.30 4.40
N SER A 284 -9.53 24.65 3.23
CA SER A 284 -8.74 23.44 2.95
C SER A 284 -8.18 23.43 1.53
N ASP A 285 -7.03 22.77 1.38
CA ASP A 285 -6.45 22.41 0.07
C ASP A 285 -7.29 21.30 -0.57
N PRO A 286 -7.77 21.45 -1.82
CA PRO A 286 -8.65 20.47 -2.46
C PRO A 286 -7.94 19.13 -2.73
N SER A 287 -6.64 19.11 -2.99
CA SER A 287 -5.89 17.86 -3.20
C SER A 287 -5.75 17.06 -1.91
N ILE A 288 -5.51 17.75 -0.78
CA ILE A 288 -5.49 17.12 0.54
C ILE A 288 -6.91 16.67 0.91
N GLN A 289 -7.92 17.50 0.65
CA GLN A 289 -9.30 17.13 0.92
C GLN A 289 -9.72 15.89 0.13
N ALA A 290 -9.28 15.75 -1.13
CA ALA A 290 -9.59 14.56 -1.94
C ALA A 290 -8.92 13.30 -1.37
N ALA A 291 -7.67 13.41 -0.89
CA ALA A 291 -6.99 12.33 -0.19
C ALA A 291 -7.68 11.94 1.13
N GLU A 292 -8.16 12.94 1.88
CA GLU A 292 -8.94 12.77 3.11
C GLU A 292 -10.30 12.09 2.85
N SER A 293 -10.96 12.43 1.74
CA SER A 293 -12.21 11.79 1.30
C SER A 293 -11.97 10.36 0.83
N TYR A 294 -10.89 10.12 0.08
CA TYR A 294 -10.44 8.78 -0.33
C TYR A 294 -10.17 7.86 0.87
N MET A 295 -9.38 8.34 1.83
CA MET A 295 -9.08 7.61 3.06
C MET A 295 -10.37 7.19 3.75
N ARG A 296 -11.29 8.13 3.98
CA ARG A 296 -12.54 7.84 4.70
C ARG A 296 -13.45 6.90 3.94
N TYR A 297 -13.61 7.10 2.62
CA TYR A 297 -14.44 6.25 1.78
C TYR A 297 -14.00 4.79 1.90
N TRP A 298 -12.71 4.52 1.76
CA TRP A 298 -12.17 3.16 1.81
C TRP A 298 -11.97 2.62 3.23
N SER A 299 -12.01 3.46 4.27
CA SER A 299 -12.07 3.02 5.67
C SER A 299 -13.46 2.56 6.11
N ASP A 300 -14.49 2.72 5.27
CA ASP A 300 -15.85 2.28 5.56
C ASP A 300 -15.97 0.76 5.63
N ASP A 301 -16.83 0.25 6.52
CA ASP A 301 -17.13 -1.18 6.63
C ASP A 301 -17.91 -1.71 5.41
N LEU A 302 -18.68 -0.86 4.72
CA LEU A 302 -19.44 -1.23 3.51
C LEU A 302 -18.54 -1.67 2.36
N VAL A 303 -17.31 -1.16 2.31
CA VAL A 303 -16.31 -1.49 1.28
C VAL A 303 -15.15 -2.32 1.83
N ALA A 304 -15.28 -2.85 3.06
CA ALA A 304 -14.26 -3.68 3.69
C ALA A 304 -13.85 -4.87 2.81
N ARG A 305 -14.82 -5.52 2.15
CA ARG A 305 -14.56 -6.63 1.21
C ARG A 305 -13.56 -6.27 0.11
N TRP A 306 -13.65 -5.05 -0.43
CA TRP A 306 -12.73 -4.57 -1.46
C TRP A 306 -11.37 -4.23 -0.86
N ARG A 307 -11.37 -3.56 0.29
CA ARG A 307 -10.16 -3.18 1.03
C ARG A 307 -9.35 -4.41 1.47
N ASP A 308 -10.01 -5.50 1.81
CA ASP A 308 -9.36 -6.74 2.27
C ASP A 308 -8.85 -7.58 1.10
N TRP A 309 -9.36 -7.33 -0.11
CA TRP A 309 -9.05 -8.08 -1.32
C TRP A 309 -8.04 -7.38 -2.24
N CYS A 310 -8.10 -6.05 -2.40
CA CYS A 310 -7.21 -5.31 -3.31
C CYS A 310 -6.58 -4.09 -2.65
N CYS A 311 -5.82 -3.32 -3.44
CA CYS A 311 -5.24 -2.06 -3.01
C CYS A 311 -6.16 -0.86 -3.24
N CYS A 312 -7.46 -1.05 -3.51
CA CYS A 312 -8.46 0.00 -3.69
C CYS A 312 -8.04 1.17 -4.61
N PRO A 313 -7.57 0.90 -5.84
CA PRO A 313 -7.09 1.95 -6.72
C PRO A 313 -8.22 2.93 -7.11
N SER A 314 -8.02 4.23 -6.85
CA SER A 314 -8.96 5.29 -7.25
C SER A 314 -8.23 6.49 -7.85
N ILE A 315 -8.91 7.25 -8.71
CA ILE A 315 -8.44 8.55 -9.19
C ILE A 315 -9.02 9.67 -8.32
N LEU A 316 -8.18 10.64 -7.95
CA LEU A 316 -8.58 11.79 -7.15
C LEU A 316 -8.37 13.08 -7.96
N ILE A 317 -9.29 14.02 -7.83
CA ILE A 317 -9.29 15.29 -8.55
C ILE A 317 -9.38 16.42 -7.53
N GLY A 318 -8.38 17.31 -7.54
CA GLY A 318 -8.39 18.55 -6.77
C GLY A 318 -8.56 19.76 -7.68
N ILE A 319 -9.56 20.60 -7.44
CA ILE A 319 -9.84 21.82 -8.21
C ILE A 319 -9.79 23.06 -7.32
N ALA A 320 -9.08 24.10 -7.73
CA ALA A 320 -9.10 25.43 -7.10
C ALA A 320 -9.18 26.51 -8.19
N GLY A 321 -10.36 27.11 -8.40
CA GLY A 321 -10.52 28.04 -9.52
C GLY A 321 -10.30 27.31 -10.86
N PRO A 322 -9.54 27.89 -11.80
CA PRO A 322 -9.15 27.26 -13.06
C PRO A 322 -7.98 26.27 -12.93
N TRP A 323 -7.53 25.96 -11.71
CA TRP A 323 -6.41 25.04 -11.48
C TRP A 323 -6.91 23.66 -11.09
N MET A 324 -6.41 22.63 -11.77
CA MET A 324 -6.80 21.24 -11.54
C MET A 324 -5.56 20.35 -11.41
N CYS A 325 -5.57 19.42 -10.46
CA CYS A 325 -4.60 18.33 -10.40
C CYS A 325 -5.28 16.98 -10.29
N ILE A 326 -4.65 15.97 -10.89
CA ILE A 326 -5.00 14.56 -10.81
C ILE A 326 -4.02 13.86 -9.87
N LEU A 327 -4.55 13.09 -8.93
CA LEU A 327 -3.80 12.19 -8.05
C LEU A 327 -4.32 10.76 -8.21
N GLY A 328 -3.52 9.78 -7.84
CA GLY A 328 -3.96 8.40 -7.65
C GLY A 328 -3.88 8.02 -6.17
N GLY A 329 -4.84 7.21 -5.72
CA GLY A 329 -4.87 6.65 -4.37
C GLY A 329 -4.85 5.13 -4.40
N ILE A 330 -4.09 4.52 -3.49
CA ILE A 330 -4.18 3.10 -3.13
C ILE A 330 -4.29 2.96 -1.60
N PHE A 331 -4.88 1.87 -1.13
CA PHE A 331 -5.09 1.55 0.28
C PHE A 331 -4.39 0.22 0.60
N LEU A 332 -3.25 0.31 1.29
CA LEU A 332 -2.48 -0.85 1.76
C LEU A 332 -2.76 -1.06 3.25
N ASP A 333 -1.73 -1.14 4.10
CA ASP A 333 -1.89 -1.01 5.56
C ASP A 333 -2.41 0.38 5.94
N ARG A 334 -2.22 1.36 5.05
CA ARG A 334 -2.76 2.72 5.12
C ARG A 334 -2.86 3.31 3.71
N PRO A 335 -3.54 4.45 3.54
CA PRO A 335 -3.63 5.14 2.25
C PRO A 335 -2.27 5.66 1.79
N ALA A 336 -1.96 5.44 0.51
CA ALA A 336 -0.89 6.12 -0.21
C ALA A 336 -1.50 6.88 -1.39
N VAL A 337 -1.24 8.18 -1.45
CA VAL A 337 -1.76 9.10 -2.45
C VAL A 337 -0.61 9.83 -3.11
N GLN A 338 -0.56 9.85 -4.44
CA GLN A 338 0.51 10.50 -5.18
C GLN A 338 -0.05 11.34 -6.32
N PRO A 339 0.49 12.56 -6.55
CA PRO A 339 0.13 13.36 -7.71
C PRO A 339 0.57 12.64 -8.99
N LEU A 340 -0.34 12.57 -9.97
CA LEU A 340 -0.06 12.10 -11.33
C LEU A 340 0.21 13.27 -12.29
N THR A 341 -0.21 14.48 -11.89
CA THR A 341 -0.02 15.74 -12.60
C THR A 341 0.26 16.84 -11.59
N ASP A 342 0.88 17.95 -12.04
CA ASP A 342 0.92 19.20 -11.28
C ASP A 342 -0.47 19.86 -11.22
N PHE A 343 -0.60 21.01 -10.55
CA PHE A 343 -1.76 21.88 -10.75
C PHE A 343 -1.68 22.53 -12.14
N VAL A 344 -2.44 21.99 -13.07
CA VAL A 344 -2.55 22.42 -14.46
C VAL A 344 -3.57 23.56 -14.55
N TRP A 345 -3.25 24.59 -15.33
CA TRP A 345 -4.20 25.61 -15.74
C TRP A 345 -5.18 25.03 -16.77
N VAL A 346 -6.46 24.92 -16.41
CA VAL A 346 -7.54 24.38 -17.25
C VAL A 346 -8.34 25.56 -17.79
N GLY A 347 -7.77 26.25 -18.77
CA GLY A 347 -8.41 27.42 -19.37
C GLY A 347 -7.78 27.78 -20.70
N ASP A 348 -8.50 28.59 -21.47
CA ASP A 348 -8.01 29.16 -22.72
C ASP A 348 -7.05 30.31 -22.42
N ASP A 349 -5.85 30.25 -23.00
CA ASP A 349 -4.87 31.34 -23.04
C ASP A 349 -4.57 31.64 -24.51
N PRO A 350 -5.13 32.71 -25.09
CA PRO A 350 -4.89 33.08 -26.48
C PRO A 350 -3.40 33.29 -26.83
N ALA A 351 -2.55 33.57 -25.83
CA ALA A 351 -1.12 33.71 -26.00
C ALA A 351 -0.36 32.36 -25.91
N ARG A 352 -1.00 31.29 -25.43
CA ARG A 352 -0.43 29.93 -25.30
C ARG A 352 -1.38 28.84 -25.84
N PRO A 353 -1.54 28.74 -27.17
CA PRO A 353 -2.47 27.80 -27.81
C PRO A 353 -2.16 26.32 -27.55
N SER A 354 -0.91 25.98 -27.18
CA SER A 354 -0.47 24.59 -26.97
C SER A 354 -1.04 23.94 -25.71
N GLY A 355 -1.74 24.68 -24.85
CA GLY A 355 -2.35 24.12 -23.63
C GLY A 355 -3.53 23.19 -23.89
N LEU A 356 -4.29 23.42 -24.97
CA LEU A 356 -5.49 22.64 -25.28
C LEU A 356 -5.18 21.15 -25.48
N ASP A 357 -4.12 20.81 -26.23
CA ASP A 357 -3.78 19.40 -26.48
C ASP A 357 -3.44 18.65 -25.20
N TYR A 358 -2.60 19.25 -24.35
CA TYR A 358 -2.22 18.64 -23.09
C TYR A 358 -3.43 18.43 -22.16
N VAL A 359 -4.31 19.43 -22.04
CA VAL A 359 -5.48 19.33 -21.16
C VAL A 359 -6.53 18.36 -21.73
N ALA A 360 -6.77 18.36 -23.04
CA ALA A 360 -7.66 17.40 -23.68
C ALA A 360 -7.16 15.95 -23.50
N ARG A 361 -5.85 15.73 -23.65
CA ARG A 361 -5.19 14.44 -23.41
C ARG A 361 -5.24 14.03 -21.95
N MET A 362 -5.14 14.98 -21.01
CA MET A 362 -5.35 14.71 -19.59
C MET A 362 -6.77 14.21 -19.32
N PHE A 363 -7.80 14.83 -19.90
CA PHE A 363 -9.19 14.39 -19.75
C PHE A 363 -9.47 13.05 -20.43
N ASP A 364 -8.95 12.83 -21.64
CA ASP A 364 -9.04 11.53 -22.32
C ASP A 364 -8.37 10.42 -21.48
N SER A 365 -7.15 10.67 -21.01
CA SER A 365 -6.42 9.73 -20.14
C SER A 365 -7.18 9.40 -18.86
N LEU A 366 -7.87 10.41 -18.29
CA LEU A 366 -8.69 10.29 -17.10
C LEU A 366 -9.96 9.48 -17.35
N SER A 367 -10.66 9.70 -18.46
CA SER A 367 -11.84 8.91 -18.85
C SER A 367 -11.48 7.44 -19.07
N GLN A 368 -10.35 7.17 -19.75
CA GLN A 368 -9.83 5.83 -19.96
C GLN A 368 -9.41 5.17 -18.64
N ALA A 369 -8.73 5.90 -17.75
CA ALA A 369 -8.37 5.38 -16.43
C ALA A 369 -9.60 5.02 -15.60
N ARG A 370 -10.67 5.83 -15.65
CA ARG A 370 -11.95 5.51 -15.00
C ARG A 370 -12.58 4.24 -15.59
N ASN A 371 -12.62 4.09 -16.92
CA ASN A 371 -13.13 2.88 -17.55
C ASN A 371 -12.35 1.63 -17.12
N GLU A 372 -11.02 1.71 -17.10
CA GLU A 372 -10.18 0.60 -16.66
C GLU A 372 -10.43 0.21 -15.20
N LEU A 373 -10.72 1.19 -14.32
CA LEU A 373 -11.09 0.91 -12.93
C LEU A 373 -12.47 0.28 -12.86
N ASP A 374 -13.44 0.79 -13.62
CA ASP A 374 -14.79 0.22 -13.67
C ASP A 374 -14.74 -1.23 -14.13
N GLU A 375 -14.06 -1.50 -15.25
CA GLU A 375 -13.80 -2.86 -15.75
C GLU A 375 -13.07 -3.72 -14.71
N TYR A 376 -12.08 -3.17 -14.01
CA TYR A 376 -11.37 -3.90 -12.95
C TYR A 376 -12.33 -4.33 -11.83
N TYR A 377 -13.21 -3.44 -11.37
CA TYR A 377 -14.17 -3.76 -10.31
C TYR A 377 -15.35 -4.61 -10.81
N GLU A 378 -15.68 -4.58 -12.10
CA GLU A 378 -16.69 -5.46 -12.71
C GLU A 378 -16.20 -6.91 -12.86
N HIS A 379 -14.98 -7.08 -13.37
CA HIS A 379 -14.44 -8.40 -13.71
C HIS A 379 -13.85 -9.15 -12.51
N ASN A 380 -13.54 -8.43 -11.44
CA ASN A 380 -13.05 -9.03 -10.21
C ASN A 380 -14.15 -9.02 -9.17
N GLN A 381 -14.41 -10.15 -8.52
CA GLN A 381 -15.31 -10.21 -7.37
C GLN A 381 -14.50 -10.68 -6.16
N PRO A 382 -14.41 -9.86 -5.10
CA PRO A 382 -13.84 -10.29 -3.84
C PRO A 382 -14.64 -11.52 -3.38
N PRO A 383 -14.00 -12.67 -3.20
CA PRO A 383 -14.68 -13.83 -2.62
C PRO A 383 -15.15 -13.49 -1.21
N SER A 384 -16.26 -14.09 -0.76
CA SER A 384 -16.89 -13.80 0.54
C SER A 384 -15.97 -13.97 1.76
N SER A 385 -14.84 -14.68 1.60
CA SER A 385 -13.84 -14.94 2.65
C SER A 385 -12.39 -15.07 2.12
N GLY A 386 -12.15 -14.82 0.83
CA GLY A 386 -10.82 -15.02 0.24
C GLY A 386 -10.03 -13.73 0.21
N GLU A 387 -9.13 -13.58 1.15
CA GLU A 387 -8.18 -12.48 1.19
C GLU A 387 -7.07 -12.72 0.14
N ASP A 388 -6.67 -11.67 -0.58
CA ASP A 388 -5.48 -11.75 -1.45
C ASP A 388 -4.22 -11.44 -0.64
N THR A 389 -3.38 -12.45 -0.43
CA THR A 389 -2.09 -12.28 0.26
C THR A 389 -1.04 -11.58 -0.61
N GLY A 390 -1.32 -11.37 -1.90
CA GLY A 390 -0.49 -10.62 -2.84
C GLY A 390 -0.64 -9.11 -2.77
N ARG A 391 -1.78 -8.58 -2.26
CA ARG A 391 -2.08 -7.13 -2.25
C ARG A 391 -1.06 -6.20 -1.55
N PRO A 392 -0.24 -6.65 -0.56
CA PRO A 392 0.81 -5.79 0.01
C PRO A 392 1.98 -5.52 -0.95
N PHE A 393 2.05 -6.23 -2.07
CA PHE A 393 3.18 -6.22 -3.00
C PHE A 393 2.81 -5.63 -4.37
N PRO A 394 3.80 -5.28 -5.21
CA PRO A 394 3.56 -4.84 -6.58
C PRO A 394 2.78 -5.85 -7.42
N TYR A 395 2.01 -5.37 -8.41
CA TYR A 395 1.12 -6.22 -9.20
C TYR A 395 1.85 -7.10 -10.23
N LEU A 396 3.08 -6.74 -10.62
CA LEU A 396 3.87 -7.55 -11.54
C LEU A 396 4.41 -8.78 -10.81
N THR A 397 3.96 -9.96 -11.25
CA THR A 397 4.27 -11.28 -10.66
C THR A 397 4.81 -12.26 -11.70
N ARG A 398 5.27 -11.76 -12.84
CA ARG A 398 5.85 -12.57 -13.91
C ARG A 398 6.84 -11.77 -14.75
N TYR A 399 7.76 -12.47 -15.40
CA TYR A 399 8.66 -11.92 -16.42
C TYR A 399 8.90 -12.95 -17.53
N THR A 400 9.48 -12.52 -18.64
CA THR A 400 9.89 -13.40 -19.74
C THR A 400 11.40 -13.63 -19.65
N ASP A 401 11.83 -14.88 -19.52
CA ASP A 401 13.25 -15.22 -19.43
C ASP A 401 13.98 -15.10 -20.78
N SER A 402 15.30 -15.34 -20.78
CA SER A 402 16.14 -15.27 -21.98
C SER A 402 15.79 -16.27 -23.08
N THR A 403 14.99 -17.30 -22.77
CA THR A 403 14.49 -18.29 -23.74
C THR A 403 13.13 -17.93 -24.32
N GLY A 404 12.53 -16.83 -23.86
CA GLY A 404 11.18 -16.41 -24.23
C GLY A 404 10.09 -17.08 -23.38
N GLN A 405 10.44 -17.81 -22.33
CA GLN A 405 9.47 -18.48 -21.47
C GLN A 405 8.98 -17.53 -20.37
N VAL A 406 7.67 -17.50 -20.15
CA VAL A 406 7.07 -16.77 -19.04
C VAL A 406 7.37 -17.50 -17.73
N VAL A 407 8.03 -16.81 -16.81
CA VAL A 407 8.30 -17.22 -15.44
C VAL A 407 7.38 -16.45 -14.50
N LYS A 408 6.57 -17.17 -13.72
CA LYS A 408 5.71 -16.60 -12.68
C LYS A 408 6.39 -16.74 -11.32
N PHE A 409 6.10 -15.81 -10.41
CA PHE A 409 6.66 -15.78 -9.06
C PHE A 409 5.69 -15.17 -8.05
N ALA A 410 5.92 -15.50 -6.78
CA ALA A 410 5.22 -14.92 -5.64
C ALA A 410 6.20 -14.15 -4.75
N TYR A 411 5.80 -12.96 -4.32
CA TYR A 411 6.57 -12.16 -3.35
C TYR A 411 6.55 -12.81 -1.97
N ARG A 412 7.67 -12.67 -1.24
CA ARG A 412 7.84 -13.17 0.12
C ARG A 412 8.08 -12.06 1.14
N LYS A 413 8.88 -11.04 0.80
CA LYS A 413 9.06 -9.87 1.66
C LYS A 413 9.70 -8.70 0.93
N ALA A 414 9.45 -7.50 1.42
CA ALA A 414 10.26 -6.34 1.09
C ALA A 414 11.61 -6.41 1.84
N LEU A 415 12.72 -6.17 1.14
CA LEU A 415 14.06 -6.20 1.73
C LEU A 415 14.45 -4.87 2.38
N CYS A 416 13.76 -3.78 2.04
CA CYS A 416 13.97 -2.45 2.61
C CYS A 416 12.63 -1.88 3.13
N PRO A 417 11.97 -2.54 4.10
CA PRO A 417 10.66 -2.11 4.59
C PRO A 417 10.75 -0.68 5.15
N GLY A 418 9.75 0.15 4.81
CA GLY A 418 9.68 1.55 5.26
C GLY A 418 10.63 2.52 4.53
N ASN A 419 11.40 2.06 3.53
CA ASN A 419 12.16 2.95 2.66
C ASN A 419 11.42 3.16 1.32
N PRO A 420 10.80 4.33 1.10
CA PRO A 420 10.03 4.59 -0.12
C PRO A 420 10.89 4.73 -1.38
N GLU A 421 12.21 4.84 -1.25
CA GLU A 421 13.15 4.92 -2.38
C GLU A 421 13.67 3.53 -2.82
N LYS A 422 13.40 2.46 -2.06
CA LYS A 422 13.96 1.13 -2.30
C LYS A 422 12.87 0.07 -2.48
N ALA A 423 12.35 -0.02 -3.70
CA ALA A 423 11.41 -1.06 -4.13
C ALA A 423 12.13 -2.38 -4.45
N ILE A 424 12.68 -3.04 -3.41
CA ILE A 424 13.42 -4.31 -3.53
C ILE A 424 12.68 -5.41 -2.77
N PHE A 425 12.39 -6.52 -3.43
CA PHE A 425 11.61 -7.61 -2.88
C PHE A 425 12.30 -8.95 -3.09
N LEU A 426 12.20 -9.82 -2.09
CA LEU A 426 12.48 -11.25 -2.23
C LEU A 426 11.22 -11.94 -2.77
N ALA A 427 11.38 -12.76 -3.79
CA ALA A 427 10.32 -13.57 -4.36
C ALA A 427 10.81 -15.01 -4.63
N GLU A 428 9.87 -15.91 -4.87
CA GLU A 428 10.12 -17.29 -5.26
C GLU A 428 9.33 -17.63 -6.53
N THR A 429 9.99 -18.29 -7.48
CA THR A 429 9.36 -18.76 -8.73
C THR A 429 8.40 -19.92 -8.47
N ASP A 430 7.29 -19.96 -9.21
CA ASP A 430 6.24 -20.97 -8.98
C ASP A 430 6.67 -22.39 -9.36
N LYS A 431 7.56 -22.51 -10.36
CA LYS A 431 7.91 -23.81 -10.98
C LYS A 431 8.92 -24.61 -10.15
N ASP A 432 9.92 -23.94 -9.61
CA ASP A 432 11.10 -24.55 -8.99
C ASP A 432 11.43 -23.96 -7.61
N SER A 433 10.58 -23.07 -7.08
CA SER A 433 10.78 -22.39 -5.79
C SER A 433 12.14 -21.70 -5.69
N LYS A 434 12.68 -21.25 -6.83
CA LYS A 434 13.96 -20.54 -6.89
C LYS A 434 13.77 -19.15 -6.31
N ARG A 435 14.61 -18.80 -5.34
CA ARG A 435 14.64 -17.46 -4.78
C ARG A 435 15.25 -16.48 -5.77
N ILE A 436 14.58 -15.34 -5.92
CA ILE A 436 14.95 -14.25 -6.82
C ILE A 436 14.78 -12.92 -6.11
N ILE A 437 15.50 -11.91 -6.58
CA ILE A 437 15.30 -10.52 -6.19
C ILE A 437 14.56 -9.81 -7.32
N VAL A 438 13.45 -9.16 -6.97
CA VAL A 438 12.68 -8.30 -7.87
C VAL A 438 12.87 -6.86 -7.40
N LYS A 439 13.37 -6.01 -8.29
CA LYS A 439 13.65 -4.60 -8.02
C LYS A 439 12.90 -3.72 -9.02
N PHE A 440 12.34 -2.61 -8.54
CA PHE A 440 11.79 -1.56 -9.41
C PHE A 440 12.64 -0.30 -9.32
N VAL A 441 13.15 0.14 -10.47
CA VAL A 441 14.14 1.22 -10.55
C VAL A 441 13.81 2.20 -11.66
N GLN A 442 14.28 3.44 -11.51
CA GLN A 442 14.12 4.47 -12.54
C GLN A 442 15.19 4.40 -13.63
N ASN A 443 16.39 3.97 -13.26
CA ASN A 443 17.53 3.79 -14.16
C ASN A 443 18.24 2.49 -13.81
N TYR A 444 18.77 1.79 -14.82
CA TYR A 444 19.52 0.56 -14.61
C TYR A 444 20.53 0.34 -15.73
N ASN A 445 21.74 -0.09 -15.36
CA ASN A 445 22.76 -0.46 -16.33
C ASN A 445 22.87 -2.00 -16.44
N ALA A 446 22.01 -2.59 -17.27
CA ALA A 446 21.97 -4.04 -17.48
C ALA A 446 23.28 -4.57 -18.07
N HIS A 447 23.92 -3.84 -18.99
CA HIS A 447 25.17 -4.27 -19.61
C HIS A 447 26.34 -4.36 -18.61
N ALA A 448 26.49 -3.37 -17.73
CA ALA A 448 27.49 -3.41 -16.67
C ALA A 448 27.23 -4.55 -15.68
N HIS A 449 25.95 -4.83 -15.37
CA HIS A 449 25.56 -5.95 -14.53
C HIS A 449 25.91 -7.29 -15.20
N GLU A 450 25.48 -7.51 -16.43
CA GLU A 450 25.78 -8.73 -17.22
C GLU A 450 27.28 -8.98 -17.32
N LEU A 451 28.07 -7.93 -17.60
CA LEU A 451 29.55 -8.00 -17.67
C LEU A 451 30.17 -8.54 -16.37
N LEU A 452 29.70 -8.10 -15.21
CA LEU A 452 30.18 -8.60 -13.92
C LEU A 452 29.64 -9.99 -13.58
N ALA A 453 28.38 -10.26 -13.94
CA ALA A 453 27.73 -11.54 -13.72
C ALA A 453 28.44 -12.67 -14.47
N GLU A 454 28.90 -12.44 -15.70
CA GLU A 454 29.68 -13.39 -16.49
C GLU A 454 30.99 -13.82 -15.83
N LYS A 455 31.56 -13.00 -14.94
CA LYS A 455 32.78 -13.31 -14.17
C LYS A 455 32.49 -13.77 -12.75
N GLY A 456 31.22 -13.90 -12.36
CA GLY A 456 30.83 -14.24 -10.99
C GLY A 456 31.12 -13.14 -9.99
N LEU A 457 31.18 -11.88 -10.44
CA LEU A 457 31.42 -10.67 -9.63
C LEU A 457 30.14 -9.89 -9.34
N ALA A 458 29.01 -10.34 -9.90
CA ALA A 458 27.66 -9.88 -9.61
C ALA A 458 26.69 -11.08 -9.68
N PRO A 459 25.47 -10.97 -9.11
CA PRO A 459 24.41 -11.95 -9.30
C PRO A 459 24.07 -12.15 -10.78
N GLN A 460 23.47 -13.29 -11.16
CA GLN A 460 22.93 -13.42 -12.51
C GLN A 460 21.73 -12.49 -12.73
N LEU A 461 21.74 -11.72 -13.81
CA LEU A 461 20.59 -10.95 -14.27
C LEU A 461 19.61 -11.90 -14.97
N LEU A 462 18.39 -12.01 -14.43
CA LEU A 462 17.35 -12.93 -14.94
C LEU A 462 16.35 -12.23 -15.86
N TYR A 463 16.12 -10.94 -15.64
CA TYR A 463 15.25 -10.11 -16.47
C TYR A 463 15.68 -8.64 -16.45
N ASP A 464 15.72 -8.06 -17.64
CA ASP A 464 15.99 -6.66 -17.89
C ASP A 464 14.75 -6.00 -18.51
N GLY A 465 13.93 -5.36 -17.67
CA GLY A 465 12.72 -4.67 -18.13
C GLY A 465 13.01 -3.43 -18.98
N THR A 466 14.25 -2.93 -19.04
CA THR A 466 14.56 -1.72 -19.83
C THR A 466 14.37 -1.97 -21.33
N LYS A 467 14.45 -3.25 -21.74
CA LYS A 467 14.19 -3.73 -23.10
C LYS A 467 12.70 -3.79 -23.46
N TYR A 468 11.79 -3.69 -22.48
CA TYR A 468 10.34 -3.88 -22.64
C TYR A 468 9.53 -2.76 -21.97
N PRO A 469 9.69 -1.48 -22.37
CA PRO A 469 9.10 -0.31 -21.69
C PRO A 469 7.56 -0.36 -21.56
N GLU A 470 6.88 -0.99 -22.51
CA GLU A 470 5.41 -1.13 -22.50
C GLU A 470 4.90 -2.14 -21.47
N GLU A 471 5.73 -3.10 -21.05
CA GLU A 471 5.38 -4.12 -20.05
C GLU A 471 5.68 -3.68 -18.61
N GLN A 472 6.23 -2.47 -18.42
CA GLN A 472 6.67 -2.00 -17.12
C GLN A 472 5.51 -1.41 -16.27
N PRO A 473 5.70 -1.20 -14.96
CA PRO A 473 4.66 -0.61 -14.12
C PRO A 473 4.22 0.81 -14.52
N GLY A 474 5.10 1.57 -15.16
CA GLY A 474 4.82 2.92 -15.65
C GLY A 474 6.02 3.49 -16.41
N PRO A 475 5.94 4.72 -16.94
CA PRO A 475 6.96 5.27 -17.83
C PRO A 475 8.29 5.62 -17.15
N GLU A 476 8.35 5.57 -15.81
CA GLU A 476 9.54 5.94 -15.03
C GLU A 476 10.09 4.78 -14.18
N HIS A 477 9.46 3.61 -14.21
CA HIS A 477 9.86 2.50 -13.34
C HIS A 477 9.97 1.25 -14.17
N THR A 478 11.09 0.56 -14.02
CA THR A 478 11.43 -0.67 -14.72
C THR A 478 11.63 -1.79 -13.72
N MET A 479 11.09 -2.96 -14.02
CA MET A 479 11.31 -4.18 -13.26
C MET A 479 12.62 -4.85 -13.68
N ILE A 480 13.46 -5.13 -12.70
CA ILE A 480 14.70 -5.88 -12.85
C ILE A 480 14.60 -7.12 -11.97
N VAL A 481 14.90 -8.29 -12.53
CA VAL A 481 14.92 -9.55 -11.78
C VAL A 481 16.32 -10.12 -11.81
N MET A 482 16.86 -10.47 -10.66
CA MET A 482 18.20 -11.05 -10.53
C MET A 482 18.20 -12.22 -9.54
N GLU A 483 19.26 -13.01 -9.59
CA GLU A 483 19.45 -14.13 -8.66
C GLU A 483 19.51 -13.67 -7.21
N PHE A 484 18.86 -14.42 -6.32
CA PHE A 484 19.10 -14.28 -4.88
C PHE A 484 20.44 -14.91 -4.51
N ILE A 485 21.29 -14.13 -3.86
CA ILE A 485 22.60 -14.57 -3.40
C ILE A 485 22.60 -14.73 -1.89
N GLN A 486 23.05 -15.89 -1.40
CA GLN A 486 23.25 -16.14 0.02
C GLN A 486 24.48 -15.37 0.51
N GLY A 487 24.25 -14.33 1.29
CA GLY A 487 25.31 -13.49 1.81
C GLY A 487 24.79 -12.40 2.73
N GLU A 488 25.72 -11.58 3.19
CA GLU A 488 25.46 -10.42 4.02
C GLU A 488 26.11 -9.19 3.40
N ASN A 489 25.40 -8.06 3.36
CA ASN A 489 26.00 -6.83 2.83
C ASN A 489 27.16 -6.37 3.74
N TYR A 490 28.17 -5.74 3.15
CA TYR A 490 29.39 -5.41 3.87
C TYR A 490 29.15 -4.42 5.04
N GLU A 491 28.13 -3.57 4.97
CA GLU A 491 27.77 -2.68 6.08
C GLU A 491 27.43 -3.47 7.35
N LEU A 492 26.63 -4.54 7.24
CA LEU A 492 26.31 -5.42 8.37
C LEU A 492 27.50 -6.29 8.76
N PHE A 493 28.14 -6.92 7.78
CA PHE A 493 29.28 -7.81 8.00
C PHE A 493 30.43 -7.11 8.75
N SER A 494 30.70 -5.84 8.40
CA SER A 494 31.77 -5.05 9.02
C SER A 494 31.59 -4.80 10.52
N LYS A 495 30.37 -4.99 11.06
CA LYS A 495 30.10 -4.84 12.50
C LYS A 495 30.69 -5.96 13.35
N HIS A 496 30.92 -7.13 12.77
CA HIS A 496 31.43 -8.30 13.50
C HIS A 496 32.65 -8.95 12.84
N SER A 497 33.02 -8.58 11.62
CA SER A 497 34.14 -9.19 10.91
C SER A 497 34.79 -8.24 9.92
N ARG A 498 36.10 -8.38 9.72
CA ARG A 498 36.83 -7.63 8.69
C ARG A 498 36.62 -8.29 7.33
N LEU A 499 36.57 -7.48 6.28
CA LEU A 499 36.45 -7.97 4.91
C LEU A 499 37.65 -8.87 4.58
N PRO A 500 37.42 -10.13 4.16
CA PRO A 500 38.50 -11.00 3.72
C PRO A 500 39.26 -10.37 2.55
N ARG A 501 40.59 -10.53 2.50
CA ARG A 501 41.38 -9.89 1.45
C ARG A 501 40.97 -10.34 0.04
N SER A 502 40.68 -11.63 -0.12
CA SER A 502 40.16 -12.18 -1.38
C SER A 502 38.83 -11.54 -1.81
N ALA A 503 37.94 -11.24 -0.86
CA ALA A 503 36.67 -10.57 -1.14
C ALA A 503 36.89 -9.11 -1.55
N PHE A 504 37.87 -8.43 -0.95
CA PHE A 504 38.28 -7.10 -1.40
C PHE A 504 38.90 -7.13 -2.80
N ASP A 505 39.72 -8.13 -3.10
CA ASP A 505 40.32 -8.32 -4.42
C ASP A 505 39.24 -8.59 -5.49
N ASP A 506 38.14 -9.28 -5.16
CA ASP A 506 36.95 -9.42 -6.04
C ASP A 506 36.28 -8.06 -6.33
N ILE A 507 36.09 -7.22 -5.31
CA ILE A 507 35.53 -5.86 -5.48
C ILE A 507 36.41 -5.03 -6.42
N LYS A 508 37.73 -5.10 -6.22
CA LYS A 508 38.67 -4.39 -7.08
C LYS A 508 38.62 -4.93 -8.51
N ALA A 509 38.61 -6.25 -8.69
CA ALA A 509 38.50 -6.89 -9.99
C ALA A 509 37.21 -6.49 -10.72
N ALA A 510 36.09 -6.36 -9.99
CA ALA A 510 34.82 -5.91 -10.54
C ALA A 510 34.91 -4.47 -11.08
N VAL A 511 35.46 -3.55 -10.28
CA VAL A 511 35.63 -2.15 -10.71
C VAL A 511 36.63 -2.03 -11.86
N ASP A 512 37.76 -2.74 -11.80
CA ASP A 512 38.77 -2.75 -12.88
C ASP A 512 38.16 -3.28 -14.19
N LEU A 513 37.30 -4.31 -14.12
CA LEU A 513 36.58 -4.84 -15.26
C LEU A 513 35.60 -3.83 -15.86
N LEU A 514 34.79 -3.15 -15.03
CA LEU A 514 33.91 -2.06 -15.48
C LEU A 514 34.72 -0.95 -16.14
N HIS A 515 35.82 -0.52 -15.52
CA HIS A 515 36.68 0.55 -16.02
C HIS A 515 37.33 0.19 -17.35
N SER A 516 37.70 -1.08 -17.57
CA SER A 516 38.23 -1.55 -18.85
C SER A 516 37.21 -1.51 -20.00
N HIS A 517 35.92 -1.42 -19.68
CA HIS A 517 34.81 -1.28 -20.64
C HIS A 517 34.16 0.11 -20.58
N ASP A 518 34.87 1.10 -20.05
CA ASP A 518 34.43 2.49 -19.92
C ASP A 518 33.16 2.71 -19.08
N TYR A 519 32.89 1.82 -18.12
CA TYR A 519 31.87 2.03 -17.11
C TYR A 519 32.47 2.53 -15.79
N VAL A 520 31.67 3.30 -15.05
CA VAL A 520 31.89 3.75 -13.67
C VAL A 520 30.74 3.19 -12.84
N PHE A 521 31.05 2.50 -11.75
CA PHE A 521 30.02 1.92 -10.88
C PHE A 521 29.22 3.01 -10.17
N GLY A 522 29.89 4.07 -9.72
CA GLY A 522 29.28 5.32 -9.27
C GLY A 522 28.79 5.27 -7.83
N ASP A 523 28.18 4.17 -7.38
CA ASP A 523 27.64 4.00 -6.03
C ASP A 523 28.39 2.91 -5.24
N LEU A 524 29.73 2.91 -5.27
CA LEU A 524 30.52 1.92 -4.55
C LEU A 524 30.52 2.22 -3.05
N ARG A 525 29.80 1.41 -2.26
CA ARG A 525 29.67 1.57 -0.80
C ARG A 525 29.33 0.23 -0.12
N PRO A 526 29.55 0.09 1.20
CA PRO A 526 29.35 -1.19 1.88
C PRO A 526 27.96 -1.82 1.71
N PRO A 527 26.84 -1.07 1.68
CA PRO A 527 25.52 -1.65 1.40
C PRO A 527 25.37 -2.31 0.01
N ASN A 528 26.20 -1.92 -0.96
CA ASN A 528 26.14 -2.39 -2.35
C ASN A 528 27.18 -3.48 -2.65
N VAL A 529 27.87 -3.96 -1.61
CA VAL A 529 28.81 -5.09 -1.65
C VAL A 529 28.21 -6.23 -0.86
N MET A 530 28.00 -7.38 -1.49
CA MET A 530 27.54 -8.61 -0.84
C MET A 530 28.73 -9.52 -0.54
N VAL A 531 28.94 -9.87 0.73
CA VAL A 531 29.92 -10.87 1.14
C VAL A 531 29.25 -12.24 1.13
N LEU A 532 29.75 -13.15 0.29
CA LEU A 532 29.12 -14.45 0.06
C LEU A 532 29.31 -15.38 1.26
N GLN A 533 28.24 -16.06 1.66
CA GLN A 533 28.24 -17.02 2.76
C GLN A 533 27.92 -18.43 2.25
N ASP A 534 28.50 -19.44 2.91
CA ASP A 534 28.11 -20.83 2.70
C ASP A 534 26.75 -21.16 3.37
N SER A 535 26.30 -22.41 3.23
CA SER A 535 25.02 -22.86 3.81
C SER A 535 24.97 -22.77 5.34
N ASN A 536 26.12 -22.63 6.01
CA ASN A 536 26.23 -22.49 7.46
C ASN A 536 26.38 -21.02 7.88
N GLY A 537 26.25 -20.07 6.95
CA GLY A 537 26.40 -18.64 7.22
C GLY A 537 27.86 -18.17 7.35
N LYS A 538 28.84 -19.01 7.00
CA LYS A 538 30.25 -18.65 7.11
C LYS A 538 30.72 -17.93 5.83
N PRO A 539 31.49 -16.84 5.94
CA PRO A 539 32.02 -16.15 4.76
C PRO A 539 32.90 -17.09 3.93
N THR A 540 32.62 -17.16 2.64
CA THR A 540 33.36 -17.96 1.65
C THR A 540 34.68 -17.30 1.22
N GLY A 541 34.87 -16.04 1.59
CA GLY A 541 35.99 -15.22 1.12
C GLY A 541 35.76 -14.55 -0.23
N LYS A 542 34.54 -14.62 -0.79
CA LYS A 542 34.16 -13.94 -2.04
C LYS A 542 33.21 -12.77 -1.81
N ALA A 543 33.20 -11.82 -2.74
CA ALA A 543 32.22 -10.74 -2.75
C ALA A 543 31.66 -10.46 -4.15
N MET A 544 30.48 -9.85 -4.19
CA MET A 544 29.80 -9.43 -5.41
C MET A 544 29.27 -7.99 -5.27
N LEU A 545 29.19 -7.26 -6.38
CA LEU A 545 28.46 -5.99 -6.47
C LEU A 545 27.00 -6.26 -6.85
N ILE A 546 26.05 -5.53 -6.24
CA ILE A 546 24.61 -5.86 -6.36
C ILE A 546 23.70 -4.70 -6.80
N ASP A 547 24.21 -3.47 -6.90
CA ASP A 547 23.39 -2.29 -7.19
C ASP A 547 23.95 -1.48 -8.37
N PHE A 548 23.29 -1.59 -9.53
CA PHE A 548 23.74 -1.02 -10.81
C PHE A 548 22.91 0.18 -11.27
N ASP A 549 22.07 0.74 -10.39
CA ASP A 549 21.12 1.81 -10.74
C ASP A 549 21.84 3.10 -11.16
N TRP A 550 23.02 3.35 -10.61
CA TRP A 550 23.81 4.56 -10.86
C TRP A 550 24.94 4.32 -11.87
N CYS A 551 25.16 3.07 -12.29
CA CYS A 551 26.30 2.76 -13.13
C CYS A 551 26.18 3.44 -14.50
N GLY A 552 27.22 4.13 -14.93
CA GLY A 552 27.20 4.97 -16.13
C GLY A 552 28.52 4.93 -16.89
N LYS A 553 28.50 5.41 -18.13
CA LYS A 553 29.72 5.52 -18.94
C LYS A 553 30.67 6.60 -18.41
N HIS A 554 31.97 6.32 -18.46
CA HIS A 554 33.02 7.27 -18.12
C HIS A 554 32.95 8.52 -19.00
N GLY A 555 32.88 9.71 -18.37
CA GLY A 555 32.83 10.98 -19.09
C GLY A 555 31.45 11.33 -19.69
N GLU A 556 30.45 10.47 -19.54
CA GLU A 556 29.11 10.63 -20.14
C GLU A 556 27.99 10.46 -19.11
N GLY A 557 28.02 9.35 -18.35
CA GLY A 557 27.04 9.03 -17.32
C GLY A 557 27.01 10.09 -16.22
N ARG A 558 25.86 10.28 -15.58
CA ARG A 558 25.66 11.33 -14.58
C ARG A 558 25.13 10.80 -13.27
N TYR A 559 25.57 11.40 -12.17
CA TYR A 559 24.99 11.14 -10.85
C TYR A 559 23.53 11.58 -10.77
N PRO A 560 22.70 10.91 -9.96
CA PRO A 560 21.32 11.35 -9.77
C PRO A 560 21.27 12.73 -9.09
N LEU A 561 20.18 13.45 -9.34
CA LEU A 561 19.90 14.74 -8.71
C LEU A 561 19.54 14.62 -7.22
N ARG A 562 19.22 13.39 -6.76
CA ARG A 562 18.99 13.07 -5.35
C ARG A 562 20.07 12.10 -4.88
N MET A 563 21.06 12.62 -4.14
CA MET A 563 22.13 11.82 -3.56
C MET A 563 22.56 12.37 -2.19
N ASN A 564 23.06 11.50 -1.32
CA ASN A 564 23.62 11.92 -0.04
C ASN A 564 25.14 12.18 -0.15
N LEU A 565 25.52 13.44 -0.39
CA LEU A 565 26.93 13.83 -0.50
C LEU A 565 27.73 13.67 0.81
N THR A 566 27.08 13.46 1.96
CA THR A 566 27.78 13.24 3.24
C THR A 566 28.44 11.87 3.36
N LEU A 567 28.24 10.97 2.38
CA LEU A 567 28.86 9.65 2.33
C LEU A 567 30.36 9.71 1.93
N GLY A 568 30.88 10.91 1.70
CA GLY A 568 32.29 11.19 1.45
C GLY A 568 32.78 10.64 0.12
N PHE A 569 31.98 10.90 -0.93
CA PHE A 569 32.36 10.75 -2.32
C PHE A 569 33.64 11.55 -2.65
N HIS A 570 34.17 11.38 -3.85
CA HIS A 570 35.28 12.21 -4.34
C HIS A 570 34.87 13.70 -4.31
N SER A 571 35.83 14.61 -4.09
CA SER A 571 35.57 16.05 -3.90
C SER A 571 34.84 16.71 -5.07
N ASP A 572 34.97 16.12 -6.26
CA ASP A 572 34.45 16.64 -7.51
C ASP A 572 33.03 16.13 -7.80
N VAL A 573 32.47 15.25 -6.96
CA VAL A 573 31.12 14.69 -7.15
C VAL A 573 30.07 15.65 -6.61
N ARG A 574 29.16 16.12 -7.48
CA ARG A 574 27.95 16.86 -7.12
C ARG A 574 26.71 16.25 -7.78
N TYR A 575 25.55 16.79 -7.42
CA TYR A 575 24.26 16.44 -8.02
C TYR A 575 24.29 16.60 -9.55
N GLY A 576 23.96 15.55 -10.30
CA GLY A 576 23.91 15.62 -11.76
C GLY A 576 25.27 15.65 -12.47
N ASP A 577 26.39 15.61 -11.73
CA ASP A 577 27.72 15.69 -12.33
C ASP A 577 28.07 14.43 -13.12
N VAL A 578 28.98 14.63 -14.09
CA VAL A 578 29.51 13.57 -14.93
C VAL A 578 30.35 12.60 -14.10
N MET A 579 30.16 11.31 -14.35
CA MET A 579 30.86 10.22 -13.69
C MET A 579 32.21 9.97 -14.33
N TYR A 580 33.20 9.72 -13.49
CA TYR A 580 34.55 9.42 -13.93
C TYR A 580 35.14 8.27 -13.08
N LYS A 581 36.12 7.53 -13.63
CA LYS A 581 36.69 6.30 -13.03
C LYS A 581 37.40 6.54 -11.70
N GLN A 582 38.08 7.67 -11.56
CA GLN A 582 38.68 8.15 -10.30
C GLN A 582 37.69 8.27 -9.13
N HIS A 583 36.38 8.45 -9.38
CA HIS A 583 35.37 8.45 -8.33
C HIS A 583 35.26 7.07 -7.67
N ASP A 584 35.25 6.00 -8.46
CA ASP A 584 35.26 4.63 -7.91
C ASP A 584 36.61 4.33 -7.24
N ILE A 585 37.73 4.76 -7.82
CA ILE A 585 39.08 4.57 -7.23
C ILE A 585 39.14 5.19 -5.83
N HIS A 586 38.54 6.38 -5.64
CA HIS A 586 38.43 7.00 -4.33
C HIS A 586 37.61 6.16 -3.36
N MET A 587 36.47 5.62 -3.81
CA MET A 587 35.62 4.76 -2.98
C MET A 587 36.29 3.42 -2.63
N ILE A 588 37.06 2.82 -3.53
CA ILE A 588 37.88 1.63 -3.25
C ILE A 588 38.86 1.90 -2.11
N LYS A 589 39.60 3.02 -2.17
CA LYS A 589 40.55 3.38 -1.11
C LYS A 589 39.86 3.54 0.25
N LYS A 590 38.65 4.10 0.26
CA LYS A 590 37.84 4.23 1.49
C LYS A 590 37.35 2.88 2.01
N LEU A 591 37.04 1.92 1.13
CA LEU A 591 36.67 0.56 1.53
C LEU A 591 37.85 -0.20 2.12
N ASP A 592 39.05 -0.09 1.53
CA ASP A 592 40.27 -0.77 2.01
C ASP A 592 40.73 -0.25 3.39
N ALA A 593 40.42 1.02 3.69
CA ALA A 593 40.81 1.66 4.94
C ALA A 593 39.90 1.30 6.15
N ARG A 594 38.82 0.54 5.93
CA ARG A 594 37.89 0.07 6.98
C ARG A 594 38.30 -1.29 7.51
#